data_AF-A0A1S3QZW0-F1
#
_entry.id   AF-A0A1S3QZW0-F1
#
_cell.length_a   1.000
_cell.length_b   1.000
_cell.length_c   1.000
_cell.angle_alpha   90.00
_cell.angle_beta   90.00
_cell.angle_gamma   90.00
#
_symmetry.space_group_name_H-M   'P 1'
#
loop_
_entity.id
_entity.type
_entity.pdbx_description
1 polymer ?
#
loop_
_entity_poly.entity_id
_entity_poly.type
_entity_poly.pdbx_seq_one_letter_code
_entity_poly.pdbx_strand_id
1 'polypeptide(L)'
;MHIKSIILEGFKSYAQRTEINGFDPLFNAITGLNGSGKSNILDSICFLLGITNLSQVRAANLQDLVYKNGQAGITKATVSITFDNTNKSQSPLGFETHDEITVTRQVVIGGRNKYLINGVNANNTRVQDLFCSVGLNVNNPHFLIMQGRITKVLNMKPPEILAMIEEAAGTRM
;
A
#
# COMPACT_ATOMS: atom_id res chain seq x y z
N MET A 1 7.89 -0.44 -13.33
CA MET A 1 6.71 -1.12 -12.72
C MET A 1 5.68 -0.06 -12.31
N HIS A 2 4.39 -0.22 -12.61
CA HIS A 2 3.30 0.69 -12.16
C HIS A 2 2.03 -0.09 -11.81
N ILE A 3 1.08 0.49 -11.08
CA ILE A 3 -0.20 -0.16 -10.75
C ILE A 3 -1.08 -0.21 -12.00
N LYS A 4 -1.64 -1.38 -12.34
CA LYS A 4 -2.67 -1.54 -13.39
C LYS A 4 -4.07 -1.58 -12.80
N SER A 5 -4.22 -2.28 -11.68
CA SER A 5 -5.52 -2.44 -11.01
C SER A 5 -5.39 -2.67 -9.51
N ILE A 6 -6.46 -2.32 -8.80
CA ILE A 6 -6.63 -2.52 -7.36
C ILE A 6 -7.98 -3.21 -7.12
N ILE A 7 -7.96 -4.33 -6.42
CA ILE A 7 -9.16 -5.05 -5.98
C ILE A 7 -9.27 -4.93 -4.46
N LEU A 8 -10.42 -4.46 -3.98
CA LEU A 8 -10.75 -4.25 -2.58
C LEU A 8 -11.96 -5.10 -2.22
N GLU A 9 -11.88 -5.89 -1.15
CA GLU A 9 -13.00 -6.69 -0.66
C GLU A 9 -13.02 -6.66 0.87
N GLY A 10 -14.14 -6.25 1.47
CA GLY A 10 -14.29 -6.15 2.92
C GLY A 10 -13.33 -5.15 3.58
N PHE A 11 -12.80 -4.18 2.84
CA PHE A 11 -11.79 -3.23 3.31
C PHE A 11 -12.39 -1.85 3.61
N LYS A 12 -12.37 -1.44 4.88
CA LYS A 12 -12.87 -0.13 5.37
C LYS A 12 -14.27 0.25 4.88
N SER A 13 -14.37 1.08 3.84
CA SER A 13 -15.64 1.52 3.23
C SER A 13 -16.13 0.59 2.13
N TYR A 14 -15.30 -0.34 1.65
CA TYR A 14 -15.58 -1.26 0.55
C TYR A 14 -16.07 -2.60 1.11
N ALA A 15 -17.37 -2.71 1.35
CA ALA A 15 -17.99 -3.95 1.85
C ALA A 15 -17.89 -5.10 0.83
N GLN A 16 -18.19 -4.80 -0.43
CA GLN A 16 -18.20 -5.76 -1.53
C GLN A 16 -16.92 -5.66 -2.37
N ARG A 17 -16.65 -6.70 -3.16
CA ARG A 17 -15.55 -6.72 -4.14
C ARG A 17 -15.71 -5.53 -5.08
N THR A 18 -14.77 -4.60 -4.99
CA THR A 18 -14.67 -3.41 -5.83
C THR A 18 -13.36 -3.48 -6.59
N GLU A 19 -13.43 -3.32 -7.90
CA GLU A 19 -12.28 -3.38 -8.79
C GLU A 19 -12.07 -2.01 -9.43
N ILE A 20 -10.86 -1.48 -9.26
CA ILE A 20 -10.44 -0.19 -9.80
C ILE A 20 -9.40 -0.49 -10.85
N ASN A 21 -9.73 -0.21 -12.11
CA ASN A 21 -8.92 -0.51 -13.29
C ASN A 21 -8.52 0.78 -14.00
N GLY A 22 -7.63 0.66 -14.99
CA GLY A 22 -7.29 1.76 -15.89
C GLY A 22 -6.38 2.81 -15.26
N PHE A 23 -5.48 2.39 -14.37
CA PHE A 23 -4.44 3.27 -13.86
C PHE A 23 -3.43 3.61 -14.98
N ASP A 24 -3.18 4.89 -15.15
CA ASP A 24 -2.18 5.42 -16.08
C ASP A 24 -0.77 5.32 -15.48
N PRO A 25 0.27 5.01 -16.27
CA PRO A 25 1.64 4.90 -15.77
C PRO A 25 2.23 6.21 -15.24
N LEU A 26 1.70 7.37 -15.62
CA LEU A 26 2.24 8.68 -15.28
C LEU A 26 1.41 9.39 -14.21
N PHE A 27 0.10 9.51 -14.41
CA PHE A 27 -0.72 10.33 -13.52
C PHE A 27 -2.14 9.78 -13.32
N ASN A 28 -2.53 9.66 -12.07
CA ASN A 28 -3.85 9.18 -11.68
C ASN A 28 -4.52 10.17 -10.72
N ALA A 29 -5.78 10.49 -10.98
CA ALA A 29 -6.58 11.34 -10.10
C ALA A 29 -7.74 10.53 -9.49
N ILE A 30 -7.83 10.52 -8.16
CA ILE A 30 -8.93 9.90 -7.42
C ILE A 30 -9.81 11.02 -6.84
N THR A 31 -11.03 11.15 -7.36
CA THR A 31 -11.96 12.22 -6.97
C THR A 31 -13.31 11.65 -6.50
N GLY A 32 -14.15 12.48 -5.88
CA GLY A 32 -15.47 12.08 -5.40
C GLY A 32 -15.92 12.81 -4.13
N LEU A 33 -17.19 12.67 -3.77
CA LEU A 33 -17.81 13.35 -2.62
C LEU A 33 -17.17 12.95 -1.29
N ASN A 34 -17.28 13.78 -0.26
CA ASN A 34 -16.82 13.44 1.09
C ASN A 34 -17.52 12.16 1.59
N GLY A 35 -16.77 11.28 2.27
CA GLY A 35 -17.27 9.99 2.74
C GLY A 35 -17.30 8.85 1.71
N SER A 36 -17.06 9.10 0.42
CA SER A 36 -17.08 8.05 -0.64
C SER A 36 -15.94 7.02 -0.60
N GLY A 37 -15.04 7.08 0.39
CA GLY A 37 -13.96 6.10 0.54
C GLY A 37 -12.68 6.38 -0.25
N LYS A 38 -12.54 7.52 -0.94
CA LYS A 38 -11.34 7.92 -1.71
C LYS A 38 -10.01 7.66 -0.98
N SER A 39 -9.88 8.18 0.24
CA SER A 39 -8.67 8.03 1.04
C SER A 39 -8.41 6.57 1.42
N ASN A 40 -9.43 5.71 1.45
CA ASN A 40 -9.27 4.28 1.73
C ASN A 40 -8.63 3.54 0.55
N ILE A 41 -8.66 4.08 -0.67
CA ILE A 41 -7.86 3.56 -1.78
C ILE A 41 -6.38 3.73 -1.46
N LEU A 42 -5.97 4.91 -0.99
CA LEU A 42 -4.59 5.15 -0.57
C LEU A 42 -4.20 4.28 0.64
N ASP A 43 -5.08 4.15 1.63
CA ASP A 43 -4.85 3.24 2.76
C ASP A 43 -4.69 1.79 2.32
N SER A 44 -5.38 1.36 1.26
CA SER A 44 -5.26 -0.01 0.74
C SER A 44 -3.89 -0.27 0.14
N ILE A 45 -3.33 0.70 -0.59
CA ILE A 45 -1.97 0.64 -1.14
C ILE A 45 -0.98 0.55 0.01
N CYS A 46 -1.11 1.44 1.00
CA CYS A 46 -0.28 1.47 2.20
C CYS A 46 -0.35 0.15 3.00
N PHE A 47 -1.57 -0.38 3.16
CA PHE A 47 -1.80 -1.67 3.79
C PHE A 47 -1.10 -2.78 3.01
N LEU A 48 -1.24 -2.84 1.69
CA LEU A 48 -0.58 -3.87 0.90
C LEU A 48 0.95 -3.76 0.97
N LEU A 49 1.49 -2.55 0.84
CA LEU A 49 2.93 -2.29 0.92
C LEU A 49 3.55 -2.68 2.28
N GLY A 50 2.75 -2.87 3.31
CA GLY A 50 3.25 -3.40 4.59
C GLY A 50 3.71 -2.32 5.55
N ILE A 51 3.13 -1.12 5.49
CA ILE A 51 3.43 -0.04 6.44
C ILE A 51 3.31 -0.54 7.88
N THR A 52 4.37 -0.31 8.65
CA THR A 52 4.49 -0.72 10.06
C THR A 52 3.74 0.23 10.99
N ASN A 53 3.73 1.53 10.68
CA ASN A 53 3.00 2.53 11.45
C ASN A 53 1.54 2.66 11.00
N LEU A 54 0.65 1.93 11.66
CA LEU A 54 -0.78 1.88 11.31
C LEU A 54 -1.53 3.21 11.43
N SER A 55 -0.99 4.19 12.16
CA SER A 55 -1.57 5.54 12.20
C SER A 55 -1.61 6.19 10.81
N GLN A 56 -0.68 5.84 9.92
CA GLN A 56 -0.65 6.32 8.54
C GLN A 56 -1.86 5.82 7.73
N VAL A 57 -2.35 4.61 8.04
CA VAL A 57 -3.58 4.05 7.46
C VAL A 57 -4.79 4.26 8.36
N ARG A 58 -4.77 5.24 9.27
CA ARG A 58 -5.92 5.64 10.10
C ARG A 58 -6.56 4.44 10.82
N ALA A 59 -5.73 3.60 11.42
CA ALA A 59 -6.12 2.40 12.15
C ALA A 59 -5.24 2.23 13.40
N ALA A 60 -5.79 1.70 14.49
CA ALA A 60 -5.02 1.36 15.69
C ALA A 60 -4.45 -0.05 15.60
N ASN A 61 -5.20 -0.96 14.97
CA ASN A 61 -4.78 -2.33 14.72
C ASN A 61 -5.22 -2.77 13.30
N LEU A 62 -4.71 -3.91 12.82
CA LEU A 62 -5.02 -4.39 11.46
C LEU A 62 -6.50 -4.79 11.28
N GLN A 63 -7.19 -5.18 12.35
CA GLN A 63 -8.60 -5.60 12.28
C GLN A 63 -9.54 -4.40 12.03
N ASP A 64 -9.13 -3.19 12.42
CA ASP A 64 -9.84 -1.94 12.11
C ASP A 64 -9.92 -1.65 10.59
N LEU A 65 -9.11 -2.35 9.79
CA LEU A 65 -9.14 -2.24 8.33
C LEU A 65 -10.28 -3.08 7.71
N VAL A 66 -10.88 -3.98 8.48
CA VAL A 66 -12.02 -4.79 8.04
C VAL A 66 -13.28 -3.94 8.08
N TYR A 67 -14.16 -4.10 7.08
CA TYR A 67 -15.39 -3.33 6.94
C TYR A 67 -16.22 -3.35 8.25
N LYS A 68 -16.49 -2.16 8.80
CA LYS A 68 -17.17 -1.96 10.10
C LYS A 68 -16.57 -2.79 11.24
N ASN A 69 -15.25 -3.02 11.23
CA ASN A 69 -14.53 -3.84 12.21
C ASN A 69 -15.16 -5.24 12.38
N GLY A 70 -15.76 -5.76 11.31
CA GLY A 70 -16.46 -7.05 11.28
C GLY A 70 -17.83 -7.13 11.92
N GLN A 71 -18.35 -6.04 12.49
CA GLN A 71 -19.68 -6.01 13.11
C GLN A 71 -20.82 -6.23 12.09
N ALA A 72 -20.54 -6.11 10.79
CA ALA A 72 -21.50 -6.35 9.71
C ALA A 72 -21.40 -7.76 9.09
N GLY A 73 -20.81 -8.73 9.80
CA GLY A 73 -20.68 -10.12 9.33
C GLY A 73 -19.53 -10.35 8.32
N ILE A 74 -18.82 -9.30 7.91
CA ILE A 74 -17.64 -9.38 7.05
C ILE A 74 -16.40 -9.44 7.93
N THR A 75 -15.81 -10.62 8.11
CA THR A 75 -14.68 -10.83 9.05
C THR A 75 -13.31 -10.83 8.39
N LYS A 76 -13.24 -10.56 7.08
CA LYS A 76 -12.03 -10.58 6.27
C LYS A 76 -11.95 -9.34 5.38
N ALA A 77 -10.78 -8.73 5.32
CA ALA A 77 -10.44 -7.76 4.27
C ALA A 77 -9.34 -8.32 3.38
N THR A 78 -9.51 -8.14 2.07
CA THR A 78 -8.54 -8.50 1.04
C THR A 78 -8.25 -7.28 0.18
N VAL A 79 -6.98 -6.99 -0.01
CA VAL A 79 -6.49 -6.01 -0.98
C VAL A 79 -5.56 -6.74 -1.95
N SER A 80 -5.83 -6.66 -3.24
CA SER A 80 -4.94 -7.16 -4.28
C SER A 80 -4.58 -6.03 -5.24
N ILE A 81 -3.30 -5.87 -5.55
CA ILE A 81 -2.82 -4.88 -6.52
C ILE A 81 -2.05 -5.64 -7.59
N THR A 82 -2.43 -5.41 -8.84
CA THR A 82 -1.70 -5.92 -10.01
C THR A 82 -0.82 -4.81 -10.55
N PHE A 83 0.45 -5.13 -10.72
CA PHE A 83 1.47 -4.25 -11.24
C PHE A 83 1.89 -4.68 -12.65
N ASP A 84 2.06 -3.71 -13.54
CA ASP A 84 2.71 -3.91 -14.82
C ASP A 84 4.20 -4.18 -14.61
N ASN A 85 4.68 -5.29 -15.18
CA ASN A 85 6.06 -5.73 -15.14
C ASN A 85 6.60 -6.04 -16.55
N THR A 86 6.14 -5.29 -17.56
CA THR A 86 6.58 -5.47 -18.95
C THR A 86 8.02 -4.98 -19.17
N ASN A 87 8.45 -3.92 -18.47
CA ASN A 87 9.83 -3.47 -18.49
C ASN A 87 10.74 -4.36 -17.62
N LYS A 88 11.38 -5.35 -18.24
CA LYS A 88 12.18 -6.36 -17.55
C LYS A 88 13.44 -5.83 -16.86
N SER A 89 13.97 -4.69 -17.31
CA SER A 89 15.12 -4.06 -16.65
C SER A 89 14.79 -3.51 -15.27
N GLN A 90 13.50 -3.30 -14.97
CA GLN A 90 12.99 -2.84 -13.67
C GLN A 90 12.21 -3.94 -12.94
N SER A 91 12.31 -5.19 -13.39
CA SER A 91 11.58 -6.29 -12.78
C SER A 91 12.20 -6.65 -11.43
N PRO A 92 11.39 -6.96 -10.41
CA PRO A 92 11.89 -7.60 -9.19
C PRO A 92 12.58 -8.94 -9.50
N LEU A 93 13.56 -9.29 -8.64
CA LEU A 93 14.30 -10.55 -8.76
C LEU A 93 13.39 -11.77 -8.64
N GLY A 94 13.44 -12.64 -9.65
CA GLY A 94 12.64 -13.86 -9.75
C GLY A 94 11.24 -13.66 -10.35
N PHE A 95 10.95 -12.49 -10.91
CA PHE A 95 9.69 -12.17 -11.59
C PHE A 95 9.89 -11.72 -13.05
N GLU A 96 11.09 -11.85 -13.60
CA GLU A 96 11.49 -11.38 -14.92
C GLU A 96 10.67 -12.04 -16.05
N THR A 97 10.21 -13.27 -15.82
CA THR A 97 9.37 -14.03 -16.75
C THR A 97 7.89 -13.64 -16.72
N HIS A 98 7.47 -12.80 -15.79
CA HIS A 98 6.07 -12.40 -15.62
C HIS A 98 5.85 -10.98 -16.13
N ASP A 99 4.87 -10.79 -17.02
CA ASP A 99 4.49 -9.47 -17.52
C ASP A 99 3.63 -8.68 -16.52
N GLU A 100 3.05 -9.38 -15.56
CA GLU A 100 2.29 -8.79 -14.46
C GLU A 100 2.64 -9.48 -13.14
N ILE A 101 2.58 -8.71 -12.06
CA ILE A 101 2.78 -9.21 -10.70
C ILE A 101 1.59 -8.79 -9.87
N THR A 102 0.86 -9.74 -9.30
CA THR A 102 -0.24 -9.48 -8.37
C THR A 102 0.23 -9.75 -6.95
N VAL A 103 0.20 -8.73 -6.11
CA VAL A 103 0.41 -8.87 -4.67
C VAL A 103 -0.94 -8.78 -3.98
N THR A 104 -1.20 -9.69 -3.03
CA THR A 104 -2.43 -9.71 -2.24
C THR A 104 -2.08 -9.72 -0.76
N ARG A 105 -2.73 -8.86 0.02
CA ARG A 105 -2.67 -8.88 1.49
C ARG A 105 -4.06 -9.14 2.06
N GLN A 106 -4.14 -10.05 3.02
CA GLN A 106 -5.38 -10.39 3.72
C GLN A 106 -5.23 -10.21 5.23
N VAL A 107 -6.28 -9.66 5.84
CA VAL A 107 -6.48 -9.63 7.29
C VAL A 107 -7.81 -10.31 7.62
N VAL A 108 -7.79 -11.13 8.68
CA VAL A 108 -8.97 -11.85 9.17
C VAL A 108 -9.09 -11.56 10.67
N ILE A 109 -10.28 -11.16 11.12
CA ILE A 109 -10.56 -10.92 12.53
C ILE A 109 -10.40 -12.23 13.31
N GLY A 110 -9.55 -12.22 14.34
CA GLY A 110 -9.21 -13.42 15.11
C GLY A 110 -8.42 -14.47 14.33
N GLY A 111 -8.03 -14.18 13.08
CA GLY A 111 -7.30 -15.08 12.21
C GLY A 111 -5.87 -14.64 11.94
N ARG A 112 -5.21 -15.34 11.02
CA ARG A 112 -3.85 -15.00 10.57
C ARG A 112 -3.90 -14.08 9.36
N ASN A 113 -3.05 -13.05 9.40
CA ASN A 113 -2.78 -12.23 8.23
C ASN A 113 -1.87 -13.00 7.28
N LYS A 114 -2.09 -12.84 5.98
CA LYS A 114 -1.23 -13.48 4.97
C LYS A 114 -1.00 -12.59 3.77
N TYR A 115 0.14 -12.82 3.14
CA TYR A 115 0.48 -12.28 1.83
C TYR A 115 0.45 -13.37 0.79
N LEU A 116 0.09 -13.00 -0.43
CA LEU A 116 0.27 -13.81 -1.62
C LEU A 116 0.95 -12.97 -2.69
N ILE A 117 1.84 -13.60 -3.47
CA ILE A 117 2.40 -13.04 -4.70
C ILE A 117 2.04 -14.02 -5.81
N ASN A 118 1.34 -13.55 -6.85
CA ASN A 118 0.80 -14.35 -7.94
C ASN A 118 0.00 -15.58 -7.43
N GLY A 119 -0.77 -15.38 -6.35
CA GLY A 119 -1.59 -16.43 -5.73
C GLY A 119 -0.83 -17.42 -4.83
N VAL A 120 0.50 -17.33 -4.74
CA VAL A 120 1.33 -18.19 -3.87
C VAL A 120 1.61 -17.49 -2.55
N ASN A 121 1.50 -18.21 -1.43
CA ASN A 121 1.77 -17.65 -0.10
C ASN A 121 3.20 -17.08 -0.04
N ALA A 122 3.31 -15.86 0.49
CA ALA A 122 4.57 -15.18 0.74
C ALA A 122 4.64 -14.73 2.20
N ASN A 123 5.83 -14.67 2.76
CA ASN A 123 6.07 -14.05 4.06
C ASN A 123 6.25 -12.52 3.89
N ASN A 124 6.20 -11.77 5.00
CA ASN A 124 6.37 -10.32 4.96
C ASN A 124 7.71 -9.92 4.34
N THR A 125 8.80 -10.61 4.70
CA THR A 125 10.15 -10.32 4.20
C THR A 125 10.22 -10.40 2.68
N ARG A 126 9.65 -11.44 2.07
CA ARG A 126 9.65 -11.61 0.61
C ARG A 126 8.91 -10.47 -0.11
N VAL A 127 7.83 -9.97 0.48
CA VAL A 127 7.09 -8.82 -0.08
C VAL A 127 7.89 -7.52 0.08
N GLN A 128 8.55 -7.34 1.22
CA GLN A 128 9.46 -6.21 1.44
C GLN A 128 10.62 -6.23 0.44
N ASP A 129 11.27 -7.38 0.26
CA ASP A 129 12.38 -7.55 -0.69
C ASP A 129 11.94 -7.26 -2.12
N LEU A 130 10.72 -7.68 -2.51
CA LEU A 130 10.13 -7.38 -3.81
C LEU A 130 10.04 -5.88 -4.03
N PHE A 131 9.46 -5.12 -3.09
CA PHE A 131 9.31 -3.67 -3.25
C PHE A 131 10.64 -2.93 -3.13
N CYS A 132 11.54 -3.35 -2.24
CA CYS A 132 12.89 -2.80 -2.13
C CYS A 132 13.70 -2.99 -3.44
N SER A 133 13.55 -4.14 -4.12
CA SER A 133 14.27 -4.43 -5.36
C SER A 133 13.89 -3.50 -6.52
N VAL A 134 12.72 -2.86 -6.46
CA VAL A 134 12.26 -1.86 -7.43
C VAL A 134 12.39 -0.43 -6.91
N GLY A 135 13.15 -0.23 -5.84
CA GLY A 135 13.40 1.09 -5.25
C GLY A 135 12.24 1.66 -4.42
N LEU A 136 11.24 0.85 -4.09
CA LEU A 136 10.12 1.26 -3.22
C LEU A 136 10.39 0.86 -1.78
N ASN A 137 10.91 1.80 -0.98
CA ASN A 137 10.99 1.64 0.47
C ASN A 137 9.67 2.05 1.14
N VAL A 138 8.89 1.06 1.53
CA VAL A 138 7.54 1.23 2.10
C VAL A 138 7.52 1.81 3.52
N ASN A 139 8.67 1.91 4.18
CA ASN A 139 8.80 2.56 5.50
C ASN A 139 9.38 3.98 5.40
N ASN A 140 9.85 4.39 4.21
CA ASN A 140 10.32 5.74 3.98
C ASN A 140 9.10 6.70 3.93
N PRO A 141 9.01 7.74 4.76
CA PRO A 141 7.85 8.62 4.82
C PRO A 141 7.69 9.54 3.59
N HIS A 142 8.61 9.49 2.62
CA HIS A 142 8.63 10.41 1.47
C HIS A 142 7.85 9.92 0.25
N PHE A 143 7.50 8.63 0.15
CA PHE A 143 6.61 8.16 -0.92
C PHE A 143 5.13 8.52 -0.67
N LEU A 144 4.79 8.89 0.57
CA LEU A 144 3.42 9.08 1.02
C LEU A 144 3.20 10.43 1.71
N ILE A 145 2.52 11.33 1.02
CA ILE A 145 2.14 12.63 1.58
C ILE A 145 0.67 12.57 1.99
N MET A 146 0.44 12.29 3.28
CA MET A 146 -0.88 12.31 3.88
C MET A 146 -1.34 13.73 4.21
N GLN A 147 -2.66 13.90 4.38
CA GLN A 147 -3.23 15.14 4.87
C GLN A 147 -2.56 15.56 6.19
N GLY A 148 -2.23 16.85 6.32
CA GLY A 148 -1.53 17.40 7.48
C GLY A 148 -0.01 17.21 7.46
N ARG A 149 0.55 16.38 6.56
CA ARG A 149 2.00 16.23 6.41
C ARG A 149 2.66 17.55 5.99
N ILE A 150 2.01 18.32 5.13
CA ILE A 150 2.49 19.65 4.71
C ILE A 150 2.71 20.57 5.91
N THR A 151 1.76 20.62 6.85
CA THR A 151 1.87 21.42 8.08
C THR A 151 2.98 20.91 8.97
N LYS A 152 3.17 19.59 9.06
CA LYS A 152 4.31 19.01 9.80
C LYS A 152 5.64 19.43 9.19
N VAL A 153 5.78 19.36 7.86
CA VAL A 153 6.99 19.78 7.13
C VAL A 153 7.29 21.27 7.37
N LEU A 154 6.27 22.13 7.31
CA LEU A 154 6.41 23.56 7.59
C LEU A 154 6.90 23.87 9.02
N ASN A 155 6.65 22.96 9.97
CA ASN A 155 7.04 23.12 11.38
C ASN A 155 8.25 22.26 11.76
N MET A 156 8.93 21.61 10.81
CA MET A 156 10.09 20.77 11.11
C MET A 156 11.26 21.62 11.64
N LYS A 157 11.94 21.09 12.64
CA LYS A 157 13.19 21.67 13.16
C LYS A 157 14.35 21.35 12.21
N PRO A 158 15.45 22.15 12.20
CA PRO A 158 16.59 21.91 11.32
C PRO A 158 17.13 20.47 11.30
N PRO A 159 17.23 19.73 12.43
CA PRO A 159 17.65 18.33 12.42
C PRO A 159 16.67 17.40 11.69
N GLU A 160 15.37 17.66 11.76
CA GLU A 160 14.34 16.86 11.08
C GLU A 160 14.36 17.10 9.56
N ILE A 161 14.63 18.35 9.15
CA ILE A 161 14.82 18.71 7.74
C ILE A 161 16.07 18.02 7.19
N LEU A 162 17.19 18.08 7.93
CA LEU A 162 18.43 17.40 7.53
C LEU A 162 18.21 15.89 7.36
N ALA A 163 17.58 15.23 8.33
CA ALA A 163 17.29 13.80 8.26
C ALA A 163 16.42 13.43 7.04
N MET A 164 15.44 14.27 6.69
CA MET A 164 14.64 14.09 5.48
C MET A 164 15.49 14.22 4.19
N ILE A 165 16.41 15.18 4.14
CA ILE A 165 17.29 15.38 2.97
C ILE A 165 18.28 14.21 2.85
N GLU A 166 18.89 13.77 3.95
CA GLU A 166 19.82 12.63 3.96
C GLU A 166 19.13 11.34 3.51
N GLU A 167 17.88 11.13 3.93
CA GLU A 167 17.09 9.98 3.50
C GLU A 167 16.71 10.06 2.01
N ALA A 168 16.34 11.24 1.52
CA ALA A 168 16.05 11.45 0.09
C ALA A 168 17.30 11.31 -0.80
N ALA A 169 18.47 11.70 -0.31
CA ALA A 169 19.75 11.56 -1.00
C ALA A 169 20.36 10.16 -0.85
N GLY A 170 19.78 9.27 -0.02
CA GLY A 170 20.32 7.95 0.26
C GLY A 170 21.63 7.96 1.06
N THR A 171 21.94 9.06 1.74
CA THR A 171 23.17 9.25 2.53
C THR A 171 22.97 8.99 4.02
N ARG A 172 21.74 8.68 4.44
CA ARG A 172 21.40 8.35 5.81
C ARG A 172 21.99 6.98 6.17
N MET A 173 23.02 7.00 7.03
CA MET A 173 23.65 5.80 7.61
C MET A 173 22.76 5.11 8.64
#